data_AF-A0A1Y1ZR73-F1
#
_entry.id   AF-A0A1Y1ZR73-F1
#
_cell.length_a   1.000
_cell.length_b   1.000
_cell.length_c   1.000
_cell.angle_alpha   90.00
_cell.angle_beta   90.00
_cell.angle_gamma   90.00
#
_symmetry.space_group_name_H-M   'P 1'
#
loop_
_entity.id
_entity.type
_entity.pdbx_description
1 polymer ?
#
loop_
_entity_poly.entity_id
_entity_poly.type
_entity_poly.pdbx_seq_one_letter_code
_entity_poly.pdbx_strand_id
1 'polypeptide(L)'
;MSEQDILVEKTKALSFGQCAINIVTQFDLASSADKEVVLLEDDPSIFWLWIQLLHAGTIRAKLERETALPDLPVEARYHSKRNICQEEFEALSALYVLSDKLLDLKAKNSAIRAIIHKVFEEAEHEEEPCIPEAKAITAMYDSTPEGCSGRRLVVRLFTEYHCKVPEIAREILPRDFLCGLADELMGWRAKCEDAPHELGDSAAWIKEFVDEEEAAAADKNTHKSLLH
;
A
#
# COMPACT_ATOMS: atom_id res chain seq x y z
N MET A 1 20.66 13.92 -27.13
CA MET A 1 19.30 14.24 -26.69
C MET A 1 19.03 15.69 -27.05
N SER A 2 17.98 15.98 -27.79
CA SER A 2 17.69 17.33 -28.27
C SER A 2 16.89 18.12 -27.22
N GLU A 3 17.03 19.44 -27.20
CA GLU A 3 16.34 20.34 -26.25
C GLU A 3 14.80 20.22 -26.31
N GLN A 4 14.26 19.74 -27.43
CA GLN A 4 12.83 19.46 -27.61
C GLN A 4 12.37 18.18 -26.91
N ASP A 5 13.25 17.18 -26.72
CA ASP A 5 12.91 15.94 -26.01
C ASP A 5 12.69 16.21 -24.50
N ILE A 6 13.44 17.15 -23.93
CA ILE A 6 13.35 17.56 -22.52
C ILE A 6 12.04 18.32 -22.23
N LEU A 7 11.52 19.07 -23.20
CA LEU A 7 10.29 19.86 -23.06
C LEU A 7 9.02 18.98 -23.08
N VAL A 8 9.02 17.87 -23.81
CA VAL A 8 7.91 16.90 -23.84
C VAL A 8 7.86 16.08 -22.54
N GLU A 9 9.01 15.77 -21.93
CA GLU A 9 9.04 15.16 -20.59
C GLU A 9 8.56 16.14 -19.51
N LYS A 10 8.94 17.42 -19.58
CA LYS A 10 8.47 18.45 -18.63
C LYS A 10 6.95 18.64 -18.66
N THR A 11 6.33 18.58 -19.84
CA THR A 11 4.86 18.73 -19.95
C THR A 11 4.09 17.50 -19.46
N LYS A 12 4.64 16.30 -19.61
CA LYS A 12 4.07 15.11 -18.95
C LYS A 12 4.25 15.19 -17.44
N ALA A 13 5.45 15.56 -16.95
CA ALA A 13 5.73 15.75 -15.52
C ALA A 13 4.80 16.80 -14.88
N LEU A 14 4.43 17.87 -15.61
CA LEU A 14 3.47 18.87 -15.17
C LEU A 14 2.05 18.33 -14.94
N SER A 15 1.69 17.20 -15.58
CA SER A 15 0.41 16.50 -15.35
C SER A 15 0.47 15.44 -14.24
N PHE A 16 1.68 15.09 -13.76
CA PHE A 16 1.90 14.00 -12.79
C PHE A 16 1.75 14.41 -11.32
N GLY A 17 1.24 15.61 -11.06
CA GLY A 17 0.80 16.04 -9.74
C GLY A 17 1.70 17.12 -9.14
N GLN A 18 1.05 18.05 -8.43
CA GLN A 18 1.71 19.15 -7.73
C GLN A 18 2.81 18.66 -6.77
N CYS A 19 2.76 17.41 -6.30
CA CYS A 19 3.76 16.86 -5.38
C CYS A 19 5.10 16.56 -6.05
N ALA A 20 5.13 15.95 -7.24
CA ALA A 20 6.39 15.74 -7.97
C ALA A 20 7.04 17.08 -8.33
N ILE A 21 6.22 18.07 -8.70
CA ILE A 21 6.69 19.44 -8.95
C ILE A 21 7.21 20.06 -7.66
N ASN A 22 6.50 19.94 -6.52
CA ASN A 22 6.95 20.53 -5.25
C ASN A 22 8.24 19.89 -4.73
N ILE A 23 8.39 18.58 -4.90
CA ILE A 23 9.64 17.87 -4.60
C ILE A 23 10.73 18.40 -5.52
N VAL A 24 10.55 18.32 -6.85
CA VAL A 24 11.54 18.80 -7.82
C VAL A 24 11.87 20.28 -7.63
N THR A 25 10.90 21.14 -7.30
CA THR A 25 11.10 22.59 -7.12
C THR A 25 11.66 22.97 -5.75
N GLN A 26 11.33 22.25 -4.66
CA GLN A 26 12.09 22.37 -3.40
C GLN A 26 13.54 21.93 -3.60
N PHE A 27 13.80 20.97 -4.49
CA PHE A 27 15.14 20.54 -4.84
C PHE A 27 15.88 21.51 -5.79
N ASP A 28 15.19 22.11 -6.76
CA ASP A 28 15.79 23.04 -7.74
C ASP A 28 16.25 24.38 -7.11
N LEU A 29 15.63 24.79 -6.01
CA LEU A 29 16.02 26.02 -5.28
C LEU A 29 17.26 25.85 -4.40
N ALA A 30 17.79 24.63 -4.24
CA ALA A 30 18.86 24.32 -3.29
C ALA A 30 20.23 23.95 -3.92
N SER A 31 20.38 23.83 -5.25
CA SER A 31 21.70 23.51 -5.82
C SER A 31 21.96 24.05 -7.23
N SER A 32 22.66 25.18 -7.29
CA SER A 32 23.78 25.29 -8.23
C SER A 32 24.86 24.28 -7.81
N ALA A 33 25.27 23.40 -8.72
CA ALA A 33 26.30 22.34 -8.59
C ALA A 33 25.86 21.07 -7.84
N ASP A 34 25.65 20.01 -8.60
CA ASP A 34 25.71 18.57 -8.29
C ASP A 34 25.64 18.17 -6.80
N LYS A 35 24.44 18.10 -6.24
CA LYS A 35 24.18 17.37 -4.99
C LYS A 35 23.29 16.18 -5.29
N GLU A 36 23.85 14.99 -5.15
CA GLU A 36 23.07 13.75 -5.07
C GLU A 36 22.13 13.85 -3.87
N VAL A 37 20.82 13.78 -4.15
CA VAL A 37 19.80 13.72 -3.11
C VAL A 37 19.71 12.27 -2.69
N VAL A 38 20.30 11.95 -1.54
CA VAL A 38 20.16 10.64 -0.93
C VAL A 38 18.82 10.63 -0.19
N LEU A 39 17.83 9.91 -0.73
CA LEU A 39 16.66 9.50 0.04
C LEU A 39 17.12 8.43 1.04
N LEU A 40 17.69 8.88 2.16
CA LEU A 40 18.44 8.04 3.11
C LEU A 40 17.60 6.95 3.79
N GLU A 41 16.28 6.99 3.65
CA GLU A 41 15.37 6.15 4.44
C GLU A 41 14.58 5.12 3.63
N ASP A 42 14.60 5.19 2.29
CA ASP A 42 13.72 4.35 1.47
C ASP A 42 14.52 3.37 0.61
N ASP A 43 14.05 2.12 0.57
CA ASP A 43 14.60 1.06 -0.29
C ASP A 43 14.52 1.49 -1.76
N PRO A 44 15.65 1.51 -2.50
CA PRO A 44 15.67 1.94 -3.91
C PRO A 44 14.71 1.14 -4.80
N SER A 45 14.40 -0.11 -4.42
CA SER A 45 13.45 -0.97 -5.13
C SER A 45 12.02 -0.44 -5.03
N ILE A 46 11.64 0.12 -3.88
CA ILE A 46 10.31 0.71 -3.64
C ILE A 46 10.19 2.05 -4.34
N PHE A 47 11.26 2.85 -4.32
CA PHE A 47 11.30 4.09 -5.10
C PHE A 47 11.17 3.82 -6.61
N TRP A 48 11.84 2.77 -7.10
CA TRP A 48 11.69 2.32 -8.48
C TRP A 48 10.26 1.88 -8.80
N LEU A 49 9.60 1.17 -7.88
CA LEU A 49 8.20 0.79 -8.03
C LEU A 49 7.27 2.01 -8.11
N TRP A 50 7.54 3.05 -7.32
CA TRP A 50 6.81 4.33 -7.40
C TRP A 50 7.04 5.04 -8.74
N ILE A 51 8.29 5.12 -9.23
CA ILE A 51 8.61 5.66 -10.56
C ILE A 51 7.85 4.87 -11.64
N GLN A 52 7.88 3.55 -11.58
CA GLN A 52 7.16 2.71 -12.53
C GLN A 52 5.66 2.99 -12.51
N LEU A 53 5.06 3.16 -11.33
CA LEU A 53 3.66 3.54 -11.20
C LEU A 53 3.37 4.90 -11.82
N LEU A 54 4.25 5.89 -11.67
CA LEU A 54 4.12 7.17 -12.35
C LEU A 54 4.15 7.00 -13.86
N HIS A 55 5.16 6.32 -14.41
CA HIS A 55 5.29 6.20 -15.87
C HIS A 55 4.23 5.31 -16.51
N ALA A 56 3.92 4.17 -15.91
CA ALA A 56 3.03 3.16 -16.48
C ALA A 56 1.57 3.32 -16.04
N GLY A 57 1.30 4.11 -14.99
CA GLY A 57 -0.03 4.25 -14.40
C GLY A 57 -0.56 2.98 -13.73
N THR A 58 0.27 1.94 -13.59
CA THR A 58 -0.11 0.62 -13.04
C THR A 58 1.04 0.05 -12.22
N ILE A 59 0.72 -0.62 -11.12
CA ILE A 59 1.68 -1.33 -10.28
C ILE A 59 1.85 -2.73 -10.84
N ARG A 60 3.06 -3.10 -11.25
CA ARG A 60 3.39 -4.50 -11.53
C ARG A 60 3.71 -5.18 -10.21
N ALA A 61 2.67 -5.51 -9.45
CA ALA A 61 2.84 -6.15 -8.15
C ALA A 61 3.31 -7.60 -8.26
N LYS A 62 3.17 -8.23 -9.45
CA LYS A 62 3.62 -9.60 -9.67
C LYS A 62 5.14 -9.59 -9.85
N LEU A 63 5.87 -9.99 -8.81
CA LEU A 63 7.19 -10.56 -9.01
C LEU A 63 6.95 -11.72 -9.97
N GLU A 64 7.58 -11.71 -11.16
CA GLU A 64 7.26 -12.65 -12.23
C GLU A 64 7.07 -14.04 -11.63
N ARG A 65 5.81 -14.52 -11.59
CA ARG A 65 5.45 -15.84 -11.06
C ARG A 65 6.28 -16.81 -11.88
N GLU A 66 7.42 -17.21 -11.34
CA GLU A 66 8.35 -18.03 -12.08
C GLU A 66 7.62 -19.34 -12.34
N THR A 67 7.17 -19.49 -13.57
CA THR A 67 6.42 -20.64 -14.11
C THR A 67 7.28 -21.91 -14.14
N ALA A 68 8.27 -22.05 -13.25
CA ALA A 68 9.44 -22.88 -13.49
C ALA A 68 10.04 -23.52 -12.23
N LEU A 69 9.23 -23.90 -11.23
CA LEU A 69 9.67 -24.88 -10.23
C LEU A 69 8.82 -26.18 -10.26
N PRO A 70 8.64 -26.82 -11.43
CA PRO A 70 7.90 -28.07 -11.54
C PRO A 70 8.57 -29.23 -10.80
N ASP A 71 9.83 -29.10 -10.39
CA ASP A 71 10.61 -30.16 -9.76
C ASP A 71 10.67 -30.09 -8.22
N LEU A 72 10.13 -29.04 -7.59
CA LEU A 72 10.11 -28.94 -6.13
C LEU A 72 9.02 -29.85 -5.50
N PRO A 73 9.25 -30.40 -4.29
CA PRO A 73 8.19 -31.00 -3.48
C PRO A 73 6.99 -30.05 -3.30
N VAL A 74 5.79 -30.59 -3.16
CA VAL A 74 4.54 -29.80 -3.06
C VAL A 74 4.62 -28.81 -1.90
N GLU A 75 5.17 -29.23 -0.77
CA GLU A 75 5.35 -28.42 0.44
C GLU A 75 6.31 -27.25 0.18
N ALA A 76 7.41 -27.51 -0.54
CA ALA A 76 8.38 -26.48 -0.90
C ALA A 76 7.78 -25.44 -1.87
N ARG A 77 6.88 -25.86 -2.77
CA ARG A 77 6.14 -24.92 -3.65
C ARG A 77 5.19 -24.03 -2.85
N TYR A 78 4.47 -24.60 -1.89
CA TYR A 78 3.57 -23.82 -1.04
C TYR A 78 4.33 -22.75 -0.24
N HIS A 79 5.44 -23.13 0.41
CA HIS A 79 6.28 -22.18 1.14
C HIS A 79 6.88 -21.10 0.24
N SER A 80 7.36 -21.47 -0.96
CA SER A 80 7.89 -20.51 -1.92
C SER A 80 6.80 -19.53 -2.39
N LYS A 81 5.60 -20.02 -2.74
CA LYS A 81 4.46 -19.17 -3.13
C LYS A 81 4.09 -18.20 -2.01
N ARG A 82 4.01 -18.69 -0.77
CA ARG A 82 3.69 -17.86 0.40
C ARG A 82 4.74 -16.78 0.63
N ASN A 83 6.03 -17.12 0.56
CA ASN A 83 7.11 -16.14 0.72
C ASN A 83 7.05 -15.04 -0.34
N ILE A 84 6.89 -15.40 -1.62
CA ILE A 84 6.73 -14.42 -2.71
C ILE A 84 5.52 -13.52 -2.44
N CYS A 85 4.40 -14.12 -2.02
CA CYS A 85 3.21 -13.34 -1.71
C CYS A 85 3.44 -12.34 -0.56
N GLN A 86 4.21 -12.72 0.47
CA GLN A 86 4.56 -11.81 1.57
C GLN A 86 5.52 -10.70 1.12
N GLU A 87 6.53 -11.00 0.30
CA GLU A 87 7.43 -10.00 -0.28
C GLU A 87 6.66 -8.97 -1.11
N GLU A 88 5.65 -9.41 -1.87
CA GLU A 88 4.77 -8.51 -2.61
C GLU A 88 3.94 -7.60 -1.66
N PHE A 89 3.41 -8.12 -0.55
CA PHE A 89 2.72 -7.29 0.44
C PHE A 89 3.65 -6.31 1.16
N GLU A 90 4.88 -6.73 1.48
CA GLU A 90 5.91 -5.85 2.02
C GLU A 90 6.20 -4.70 1.06
N ALA A 91 6.39 -5.00 -0.23
CA ALA A 91 6.64 -3.98 -1.25
C ALA A 91 5.45 -3.02 -1.44
N LEU A 92 4.22 -3.53 -1.48
CA LEU A 92 3.02 -2.71 -1.60
C LEU A 92 2.78 -1.83 -0.36
N SER A 93 3.07 -2.35 0.83
CA SER A 93 2.96 -1.60 2.09
C SER A 93 4.02 -0.50 2.16
N ALA A 94 5.26 -0.79 1.75
CA ALA A 94 6.31 0.20 1.65
C ALA A 94 5.99 1.28 0.60
N LEU A 95 5.40 0.89 -0.55
CA LEU A 95 4.93 1.85 -1.56
C LEU A 95 3.83 2.76 -1.01
N TYR A 96 2.90 2.23 -0.22
CA TYR A 96 1.88 3.04 0.47
C TYR A 96 2.53 4.08 1.39
N VAL A 97 3.47 3.64 2.24
CA VAL A 97 4.21 4.50 3.16
C VAL A 97 4.98 5.60 2.41
N LEU A 98 5.74 5.22 1.38
CA LEU A 98 6.47 6.16 0.54
C LEU A 98 5.51 7.18 -0.09
N SER A 99 4.39 6.71 -0.64
CA SER A 99 3.40 7.59 -1.27
C SER A 99 2.77 8.57 -0.27
N ASP A 100 2.58 8.16 0.99
CA ASP A 100 2.12 9.05 2.07
C ASP A 100 3.17 10.12 2.42
N LYS A 101 4.45 9.72 2.55
CA LYS A 101 5.57 10.65 2.76
C LYS A 101 5.70 11.68 1.62
N LEU A 102 5.54 11.23 0.37
CA LEU A 102 5.59 12.09 -0.82
C LEU A 102 4.31 12.89 -1.06
N LEU A 103 3.27 12.70 -0.21
CA LEU A 103 1.94 13.28 -0.37
C LEU A 103 1.30 12.95 -1.74
N ASP A 104 1.67 11.83 -2.34
CA ASP A 104 1.15 11.34 -3.61
C ASP A 104 -0.10 10.50 -3.37
N LEU A 105 -1.25 11.18 -3.28
CA LEU A 105 -2.55 10.55 -3.06
C LEU A 105 -2.88 9.51 -4.14
N LYS A 106 -2.48 9.75 -5.39
CA LYS A 106 -2.77 8.83 -6.49
C LYS A 106 -1.96 7.54 -6.31
N ALA A 107 -0.68 7.64 -5.99
CA ALA A 107 0.16 6.47 -5.75
C ALA A 107 -0.31 5.72 -4.50
N LYS A 108 -0.66 6.44 -3.43
CA LYS A 108 -1.19 5.86 -2.19
C LYS A 108 -2.47 5.07 -2.43
N ASN A 109 -3.44 5.65 -3.15
CA ASN A 109 -4.68 4.98 -3.53
C ASN A 109 -4.43 3.81 -4.49
N SER A 110 -3.39 3.86 -5.31
CA SER A 110 -3.01 2.73 -6.16
C SER A 110 -2.43 1.56 -5.35
N ALA A 111 -1.63 1.84 -4.32
CA ALA A 111 -1.12 0.81 -3.41
C ALA A 111 -2.27 0.11 -2.65
N ILE A 112 -3.26 0.87 -2.13
CA ILE A 112 -4.49 0.32 -1.53
C ILE A 112 -5.19 -0.63 -2.51
N ARG A 113 -5.44 -0.18 -3.75
CA ARG A 113 -6.08 -1.00 -4.78
C ARG A 113 -5.32 -2.29 -5.05
N ALA A 114 -3.99 -2.21 -5.16
CA ALA A 114 -3.16 -3.38 -5.41
C ALA A 114 -3.20 -4.39 -4.25
N ILE A 115 -3.19 -3.91 -2.98
CA ILE A 115 -3.33 -4.78 -1.81
C ILE A 115 -4.68 -5.50 -1.82
N ILE A 116 -5.78 -4.77 -2.05
CA ILE A 116 -7.13 -5.34 -2.10
C ILE A 116 -7.23 -6.36 -3.23
N HIS A 117 -6.89 -5.98 -4.47
CA HIS A 117 -6.94 -6.89 -5.61
C HIS A 117 -6.11 -8.15 -5.40
N LYS A 118 -4.93 -8.03 -4.79
CA LYS A 118 -4.07 -9.18 -4.51
C LYS A 118 -4.73 -10.15 -3.53
N VAL A 119 -5.32 -9.67 -2.44
CA VAL A 119 -6.00 -10.56 -1.48
C VAL A 119 -7.20 -11.24 -2.12
N PHE A 120 -8.00 -10.51 -2.89
CA PHE A 120 -9.14 -11.09 -3.61
C PHE A 120 -8.71 -12.13 -4.65
N GLU A 121 -7.64 -11.87 -5.43
CA GLU A 121 -7.08 -12.84 -6.37
C GLU A 121 -6.62 -14.12 -5.65
N GLU A 122 -5.99 -14.02 -4.47
CA GLU A 122 -5.60 -15.20 -3.70
C GLU A 122 -6.82 -15.91 -3.10
N ALA A 123 -7.86 -15.19 -2.69
CA ALA A 123 -9.09 -15.77 -2.13
C ALA A 123 -9.93 -16.53 -3.17
N GLU A 124 -9.80 -16.19 -4.46
CA GLU A 124 -10.42 -16.95 -5.56
C GLU A 124 -9.73 -18.29 -5.82
N HIS A 125 -8.48 -18.46 -5.36
CA HIS A 125 -7.64 -19.59 -5.72
C HIS A 125 -7.25 -20.50 -4.55
N GLU A 126 -7.30 -20.00 -3.32
CA GLU A 126 -6.84 -20.69 -2.11
C GLU A 126 -7.91 -20.64 -1.02
N GLU A 127 -8.01 -21.72 -0.22
CA GLU A 127 -8.92 -21.75 0.95
C GLU A 127 -8.50 -20.75 2.04
N GLU A 128 -7.19 -20.52 2.16
CA GLU A 128 -6.58 -19.55 3.06
C GLU A 128 -5.82 -18.51 2.23
N PRO A 129 -6.46 -17.38 1.85
CA PRO A 129 -5.79 -16.36 1.05
C PRO A 129 -4.59 -15.82 1.81
N CYS A 130 -3.53 -15.58 1.05
CA CYS A 130 -2.39 -14.87 1.58
C CYS A 130 -2.77 -13.41 1.86
N ILE A 131 -2.49 -12.95 3.08
CA ILE A 131 -2.72 -11.58 3.56
C ILE A 131 -1.42 -11.01 4.14
N PRO A 132 -1.30 -9.68 4.34
CA PRO A 132 -0.08 -9.07 4.89
C PRO A 132 0.33 -9.66 6.24
N GLU A 133 1.59 -10.10 6.38
CA GLU A 133 2.18 -10.55 7.65
C GLU A 133 2.91 -9.43 8.41
N ALA A 134 3.49 -9.78 9.56
CA ALA A 134 4.00 -8.83 10.56
C ALA A 134 4.89 -7.72 9.99
N LYS A 135 5.81 -8.01 9.08
CA LYS A 135 6.69 -6.99 8.49
C LYS A 135 5.93 -5.90 7.73
N ALA A 136 4.99 -6.30 6.88
CA ALA A 136 4.15 -5.38 6.12
C ALA A 136 3.27 -4.54 7.07
N ILE A 137 2.67 -5.18 8.07
CA ILE A 137 1.83 -4.50 9.09
C ILE A 137 2.65 -3.49 9.89
N THR A 138 3.81 -3.89 10.40
CA THR A 138 4.72 -3.03 11.17
C THR A 138 5.16 -1.84 10.33
N ALA A 139 5.55 -2.04 9.06
CA ALA A 139 5.92 -0.94 8.17
C ALA A 139 4.80 0.10 8.03
N MET A 140 3.54 -0.33 7.86
CA MET A 140 2.40 0.58 7.78
C MET A 140 2.15 1.30 9.10
N TYR A 141 2.17 0.60 10.24
CA TYR A 141 1.87 1.20 11.53
C TYR A 141 2.99 2.12 12.05
N ASP A 142 4.26 1.82 11.78
CA ASP A 142 5.37 2.65 12.27
C ASP A 142 5.53 3.94 11.47
N SER A 143 5.12 3.93 10.18
CA SER A 143 5.46 5.00 9.23
C SER A 143 4.27 5.83 8.75
N THR A 144 3.06 5.60 9.27
CA THR A 144 1.85 6.35 8.88
C THR A 144 1.15 6.88 10.13
N PRO A 145 0.31 7.93 10.04
CA PRO A 145 -0.43 8.43 11.21
C PRO A 145 -1.54 7.45 11.64
N GLU A 146 -1.98 7.56 12.90
CA GLU A 146 -3.14 6.86 13.42
C GLU A 146 -4.40 7.22 12.60
N GLY A 147 -5.29 6.23 12.38
CA GLY A 147 -6.54 6.42 11.65
C GLY A 147 -6.41 6.57 10.13
N CYS A 148 -5.23 6.32 9.54
CA CYS A 148 -5.09 6.26 8.08
C CYS A 148 -5.80 5.03 7.49
N SER A 149 -6.21 5.12 6.22
CA SER A 149 -6.92 4.02 5.55
C SER A 149 -6.10 2.74 5.48
N GLY A 150 -4.78 2.84 5.34
CA GLY A 150 -3.89 1.69 5.23
C GLY A 150 -3.93 0.82 6.48
N ARG A 151 -3.87 1.43 7.67
CA ARG A 151 -3.98 0.72 8.95
C ARG A 151 -5.35 0.05 9.12
N ARG A 152 -6.44 0.74 8.75
CA ARG A 152 -7.80 0.18 8.79
C ARG A 152 -7.98 -0.97 7.80
N LEU A 153 -7.42 -0.85 6.60
CA LEU A 153 -7.47 -1.88 5.57
C LEU A 153 -6.89 -3.19 6.09
N VAL A 154 -5.69 -3.15 6.69
CA VAL A 154 -5.06 -4.35 7.23
C VAL A 154 -5.93 -4.99 8.32
N VAL A 155 -6.48 -4.20 9.25
CA VAL A 155 -7.41 -4.73 10.27
C VAL A 155 -8.61 -5.41 9.61
N ARG A 156 -9.20 -4.75 8.61
CA ARG A 156 -10.36 -5.24 7.89
C ARG A 156 -10.09 -6.56 7.17
N LEU A 157 -8.91 -6.71 6.56
CA LEU A 157 -8.47 -7.95 5.93
C LEU A 157 -8.45 -9.12 6.93
N PHE A 158 -7.91 -8.92 8.13
CA PHE A 158 -7.86 -9.96 9.16
C PHE A 158 -9.25 -10.33 9.69
N THR A 159 -10.16 -9.37 9.81
CA THR A 159 -11.52 -9.65 10.28
C THR A 159 -12.35 -10.42 9.25
N GLU A 160 -12.26 -10.02 7.98
CA GLU A 160 -13.07 -10.60 6.89
C GLU A 160 -12.65 -12.03 6.55
N TYR A 161 -11.35 -12.29 6.49
CA TYR A 161 -10.82 -13.61 6.15
C TYR A 161 -10.59 -14.51 7.37
N HIS A 162 -11.06 -14.09 8.55
CA HIS A 162 -10.96 -14.81 9.82
C HIS A 162 -9.56 -15.34 10.13
N CYS A 163 -8.54 -14.58 9.71
CA CYS A 163 -7.17 -15.05 9.76
C CYS A 163 -6.69 -15.10 11.21
N LYS A 164 -6.18 -16.27 11.61
CA LYS A 164 -5.58 -16.44 12.92
C LYS A 164 -4.22 -15.76 12.92
N VAL A 165 -4.05 -14.80 13.82
CA VAL A 165 -2.72 -14.26 14.15
C VAL A 165 -1.92 -15.37 14.84
N PRO A 166 -0.81 -15.87 14.26
CA PRO A 166 0.03 -16.87 14.91
C PRO A 166 0.52 -16.36 16.26
N GLU A 167 0.64 -17.23 17.26
CA GLU A 167 1.04 -16.84 18.62
C GLU A 167 2.38 -16.10 18.63
N ILE A 168 3.35 -16.59 17.85
CA ILE A 168 4.67 -15.97 17.68
C ILE A 168 4.57 -14.55 17.08
N ALA A 169 3.60 -14.31 16.20
CA ALA A 169 3.44 -13.01 15.58
C ALA A 169 2.89 -11.96 16.55
N ARG A 170 2.21 -12.35 17.65
CA ARG A 170 1.59 -11.41 18.60
C ARG A 170 2.61 -10.53 19.32
N GLU A 171 3.82 -11.04 19.54
CA GLU A 171 4.89 -10.28 20.20
C GLU A 171 5.57 -9.29 19.24
N ILE A 172 5.43 -9.50 17.92
CA ILE A 172 6.08 -8.72 16.87
C ILE A 172 5.12 -7.67 16.29
N LEU A 173 3.81 -7.96 16.31
CA LEU A 173 2.80 -7.08 15.73
C LEU A 173 2.63 -5.78 16.54
N PRO A 174 2.36 -4.65 15.85
CA PRO A 174 2.07 -3.39 16.52
C PRO A 174 0.90 -3.51 17.51
N ARG A 175 1.06 -2.93 18.70
CA ARG A 175 0.00 -2.96 19.72
C ARG A 175 -1.29 -2.32 19.22
N ASP A 176 -1.17 -1.21 18.49
CA ASP A 176 -2.32 -0.50 17.92
C ASP A 176 -3.08 -1.35 16.90
N PHE A 177 -2.37 -2.19 16.14
CA PHE A 177 -3.00 -3.16 15.22
C PHE A 177 -3.83 -4.17 15.99
N LEU A 178 -3.27 -4.76 17.06
CA LEU A 178 -3.98 -5.75 17.88
C LEU A 178 -5.21 -5.13 18.56
N CYS A 179 -5.11 -3.89 19.03
CA CYS A 179 -6.25 -3.15 19.58
C CYS A 179 -7.34 -2.91 18.52
N GLY A 180 -6.97 -2.36 17.36
CA GLY A 180 -7.93 -2.13 16.27
C GLY A 180 -8.60 -3.42 15.78
N LEU A 181 -7.83 -4.52 15.71
CA LEU A 181 -8.36 -5.83 15.37
C LEU A 181 -9.35 -6.36 16.43
N ALA A 182 -9.03 -6.20 17.72
CA ALA A 182 -9.94 -6.59 18.78
C ALA A 182 -11.25 -5.79 18.73
N ASP A 183 -11.17 -4.48 18.53
CA ASP A 183 -12.33 -3.59 18.43
C ASP A 183 -13.24 -3.97 17.26
N GLU A 184 -12.65 -4.19 16.07
CA GLU A 184 -13.40 -4.60 14.87
C GLU A 184 -14.05 -5.97 15.06
N LEU A 185 -13.34 -6.95 15.63
CA LEU A 185 -13.89 -8.28 15.94
C LEU A 185 -15.04 -8.23 16.96
N MET A 186 -14.93 -7.37 17.97
CA MET A 186 -16.01 -7.17 18.96
C MET A 186 -17.23 -6.49 18.34
N GLY A 187 -17.02 -5.50 17.47
CA GLY A 187 -18.07 -4.88 16.69
C GLY A 187 -18.76 -5.87 15.76
N TRP A 188 -18.01 -6.77 15.14
CA TRP A 188 -18.53 -7.87 14.33
C TRP A 188 -19.41 -8.82 15.14
N ARG A 189 -18.95 -9.25 16.31
CA ARG A 189 -19.74 -10.13 17.20
C ARG A 189 -21.07 -9.51 17.59
N ALA A 190 -21.11 -8.20 17.83
CA ALA A 190 -22.35 -7.50 18.15
C ALA A 190 -23.33 -7.41 16.98
N LYS A 191 -22.86 -7.52 15.72
CA LYS A 191 -23.69 -7.44 14.50
C LYS A 191 -24.14 -8.81 14.00
N CYS A 192 -23.34 -9.86 14.19
CA CYS A 192 -23.58 -11.20 13.64
C CYS A 192 -24.60 -12.06 14.39
N GLU A 193 -25.33 -11.49 15.35
CA GLU A 193 -26.74 -11.76 15.64
C GLU A 193 -27.46 -12.77 14.72
N ASP A 194 -27.66 -12.32 13.47
CA ASP A 194 -28.79 -12.76 12.65
C ASP A 194 -28.53 -12.85 11.12
N ALA A 195 -27.31 -12.61 10.61
CA ALA A 195 -27.05 -12.57 9.16
C ALA A 195 -25.83 -13.39 8.70
N PRO A 196 -25.94 -14.15 7.59
CA PRO A 196 -24.80 -14.80 6.98
C PRO A 196 -23.78 -13.76 6.49
N HIS A 197 -22.50 -14.06 6.71
CA HIS A 197 -21.38 -13.22 6.28
C HIS A 197 -21.22 -13.34 4.75
N GLU A 198 -21.69 -12.36 4.00
CA GLU A 198 -21.35 -12.23 2.59
C GLU A 198 -20.00 -11.49 2.49
N LEU A 199 -19.00 -12.14 1.90
CA LEU A 199 -17.74 -11.46 1.56
C LEU A 199 -18.06 -10.27 0.66
N GLY A 200 -17.60 -9.09 1.07
CA GLY A 200 -17.80 -7.87 0.28
C GLY A 200 -17.14 -7.98 -1.11
N ASP A 201 -17.67 -7.27 -2.10
CA ASP A 201 -17.01 -7.14 -3.41
C ASP A 201 -15.77 -6.23 -3.31
N SER A 202 -14.67 -6.63 -3.95
CA SER A 202 -13.42 -5.87 -4.06
C SER A 202 -13.65 -4.43 -4.54
N ALA A 203 -14.59 -4.20 -5.46
CA ALA A 203 -14.88 -2.86 -5.96
C ALA A 203 -15.51 -1.97 -4.88
N ALA A 204 -16.34 -2.53 -4.01
CA ALA A 204 -16.94 -1.82 -2.88
C ALA A 204 -15.87 -1.41 -1.87
N TRP A 205 -14.96 -2.33 -1.54
CA TRP A 205 -13.82 -2.06 -0.65
C TRP A 205 -12.90 -0.99 -1.22
N ILE A 206 -12.52 -1.10 -2.49
CA ILE A 206 -11.68 -0.10 -3.16
C ILE A 206 -12.33 1.26 -3.08
N LYS A 207 -13.63 1.35 -3.40
CA LYS A 207 -14.36 2.61 -3.34
C LYS A 207 -14.34 3.20 -1.93
N GLU A 208 -14.67 2.40 -0.90
CA GLU A 208 -14.67 2.83 0.50
C GLU A 208 -13.33 3.45 0.91
N PHE A 209 -12.22 2.71 0.76
CA PHE A 209 -10.91 3.15 1.24
C PHE A 209 -10.33 4.30 0.40
N VAL A 210 -10.59 4.33 -0.91
CA VAL A 210 -10.14 5.43 -1.79
C VAL A 210 -10.92 6.71 -1.49
N ASP A 211 -12.24 6.63 -1.39
CA ASP A 211 -13.10 7.79 -1.10
C ASP A 211 -12.71 8.42 0.24
N GLU A 212 -12.35 7.59 1.23
CA GLU A 212 -11.90 8.04 2.54
C GLU A 212 -10.57 8.81 2.49
N GLU A 213 -9.59 8.33 1.71
CA GLU A 213 -8.32 9.05 1.53
C GLU A 213 -8.50 10.36 0.76
N GLU A 214 -9.40 10.38 -0.21
CA GLU A 214 -9.75 11.59 -0.94
C GLU A 214 -10.43 12.61 -0.02
N ALA A 215 -11.34 12.17 0.86
CA ALA A 215 -11.98 13.02 1.86
C ALA A 215 -10.96 13.58 2.88
N ALA A 216 -10.05 12.73 3.38
CA ALA A 216 -9.00 13.15 4.31
C ALA A 216 -8.01 14.15 3.68
N ALA A 217 -7.71 14.00 2.39
CA ALA A 217 -6.89 14.96 1.65
C ALA A 217 -7.60 16.31 1.44
N ALA A 218 -8.91 16.30 1.21
CA ALA A 218 -9.72 17.52 1.04
C ALA A 218 -9.82 18.35 2.33
N ASP A 219 -9.96 17.69 3.49
CA ASP A 219 -10.02 18.36 4.80
C ASP A 219 -8.71 19.12 5.13
N LYS A 220 -7.56 18.49 4.87
CA LYS A 220 -6.23 19.10 5.05
C LYS A 220 -6.03 20.37 4.22
N ASN A 221 -6.65 20.46 3.03
CA ASN A 221 -6.58 21.65 2.18
C ASN A 221 -7.51 22.77 2.68
N THR A 222 -8.64 22.44 3.29
CA THR A 222 -9.60 23.41 3.83
C THR A 222 -9.03 24.14 5.05
N HIS A 223 -8.31 23.45 5.92
CA HIS A 223 -7.67 24.08 7.07
C HIS A 223 -6.52 25.03 6.69
N LYS A 224 -5.81 24.78 5.57
CA LYS A 224 -4.74 25.66 5.09
C LYS A 224 -5.26 26.99 4.53
N SER A 225 -6.45 27.02 3.94
CA SER A 225 -7.01 28.24 3.33
C SER A 225 -7.57 29.24 4.36
N LEU A 226 -7.91 28.78 5.57
CA LEU A 226 -8.43 29.64 6.65
C LEU A 226 -7.33 30.38 7.43
N LEU A 227 -6.06 30.05 7.19
CA LEU A 227 -4.91 30.63 7.88
C LEU A 227 -4.18 31.72 7.07
N HIS A 228 -4.72 32.10 5.90
CA HIS A 228 -4.21 33.15 5.02
C HIS A 228 -5.26 34.23 4.77
#